data_AF-A0A544ZQK6-F1
#
_entry.id   AF-A0A544ZQK6-F1
#
_cell.length_a   1.000
_cell.length_b   1.000
_cell.length_c   1.000
_cell.angle_alpha   90.00
_cell.angle_beta   90.00
_cell.angle_gamma   90.00
#
_symmetry.space_group_name_H-M   'P 1'
#
loop_
_entity.id
_entity.type
_entity.pdbx_description
1 polymer ?
#
loop_
_entity_poly.entity_id
_entity_poly.type
_entity_poly.pdbx_seq_one_letter_code
_entity_poly.pdbx_strand_id
1 'polypeptide(L)'
;MSASELVTLSAPGLALDPVGRPVLAGYDAADPPVAVLFCRDDDCVGRDVTHLIPTSHVGEADVAIGPDRRPRIVWYGTLDGRRAPTYHLLTCADAWCGLRPSPS
;
A
#
# COMPACT_ATOMS: atom_id res chain seq x y z
N MET A 1 -8.75 14.48 -22.82
CA MET A 1 -8.59 13.42 -21.81
C MET A 1 -7.63 13.94 -20.78
N SER A 2 -8.11 14.28 -19.58
CA SER A 2 -7.24 14.76 -18.49
C SER A 2 -6.69 13.52 -17.79
N ALA A 3 -5.38 13.41 -17.67
CA ALA A 3 -4.78 12.47 -16.74
C ALA A 3 -4.81 13.12 -15.35
N SER A 4 -5.34 12.43 -14.35
CA SER A 4 -5.24 12.85 -12.95
C SER A 4 -3.94 12.29 -12.39
N GLU A 5 -3.06 13.17 -11.90
CA GLU A 5 -1.81 12.78 -11.25
C GLU A 5 -2.01 12.73 -9.73
N LEU A 6 -1.75 11.58 -9.12
CA LEU A 6 -1.63 11.47 -7.67
C LEU A 6 -0.13 11.44 -7.32
N VAL A 7 0.35 12.49 -6.66
CA VAL A 7 1.71 12.51 -6.13
C VAL A 7 1.73 11.71 -4.82
N THR A 8 2.31 10.51 -4.85
CA THR A 8 2.62 9.74 -3.63
C THR A 8 4.08 9.99 -3.24
N LEU A 9 4.36 10.04 -1.93
CA LEU A 9 5.68 10.42 -1.40
C LEU A 9 6.78 9.35 -1.59
N SER A 10 6.45 8.18 -2.15
CA SER A 10 7.39 7.11 -2.48
C SER A 10 6.96 6.37 -3.76
N ALA A 11 7.88 5.55 -4.31
CA ALA A 11 7.65 4.69 -5.47
C ALA A 11 6.53 3.69 -5.16
N PRO A 12 5.30 3.89 -5.68
CA PRO A 12 4.20 3.06 -5.29
C PRO A 12 4.25 1.76 -6.11
N GLY A 13 4.11 0.63 -5.41
CA GLY A 13 3.53 -0.54 -6.04
C GLY A 13 2.10 -0.22 -6.44
N LEU A 14 1.64 -0.69 -7.60
CA LEU A 14 0.28 -0.49 -8.10
C LEU A 14 -0.34 -1.84 -8.45
N ALA A 15 -1.51 -2.10 -7.88
CA ALA A 15 -2.42 -3.15 -8.33
C ALA A 15 -3.82 -2.56 -8.56
N LEU A 16 -4.69 -3.34 -9.20
CA LEU A 16 -6.11 -3.00 -9.32
C LEU A 16 -6.93 -3.94 -8.43
N ASP A 17 -7.93 -3.38 -7.75
CA ASP A 17 -8.96 -4.18 -7.10
C ASP A 17 -9.86 -4.87 -8.16
N PRO A 18 -10.75 -5.79 -7.76
CA PRO A 18 -11.59 -6.52 -8.72
C PRO A 18 -12.64 -5.69 -9.45
N VAL A 19 -12.84 -4.42 -9.07
CA VAL A 19 -13.69 -3.47 -9.82
C VAL A 19 -12.87 -2.47 -10.63
N GLY A 20 -11.54 -2.63 -10.67
CA GLY A 20 -10.62 -1.83 -11.48
C GLY A 20 -10.05 -0.60 -10.78
N ARG A 21 -10.31 -0.41 -9.48
CA ARG A 21 -9.80 0.77 -8.76
C ARG A 21 -8.36 0.56 -8.30
N PRO A 22 -7.52 1.62 -8.30
CA PRO A 22 -6.14 1.48 -7.87
C PRO A 22 -6.00 1.11 -6.39
N VAL A 23 -5.04 0.25 -6.12
CA VAL A 23 -4.51 -0.04 -4.78
C VAL A 23 -3.01 0.20 -4.82
N LEU A 24 -2.54 1.12 -4.00
CA LEU A 24 -1.14 1.54 -3.97
C LEU A 24 -0.48 1.04 -2.68
N ALA A 25 0.73 0.52 -2.78
CA ALA A 25 1.55 0.21 -1.61
C ALA A 25 2.83 1.04 -1.65
N GLY A 26 3.21 1.58 -0.49
CA GLY A 26 4.40 2.40 -0.37
C GLY A 26 4.60 2.79 1.07
N TYR A 27 5.26 3.93 1.29
CA TYR A 27 5.44 4.51 2.60
C TYR A 27 5.28 6.02 2.55
N ASP A 28 4.97 6.60 3.70
CA ASP A 28 5.05 8.04 3.90
C ASP A 28 6.45 8.39 4.43
N ALA A 29 7.13 9.32 3.77
CA ALA A 29 8.45 9.76 4.20
C ALA A 29 8.42 10.58 5.50
N ALA A 30 7.28 11.18 5.84
CA ALA A 30 7.05 11.91 7.08
C ALA A 30 6.57 11.01 8.23
N ASP A 31 5.86 9.93 7.91
CA ASP A 31 5.39 8.92 8.87
C ASP A 31 5.78 7.52 8.36
N PRO A 32 6.81 6.88 8.94
CA PRO A 32 7.57 5.82 8.28
C PRO A 32 6.99 4.40 8.25
N PRO A 33 5.75 4.05 8.67
CA PRO A 33 5.24 2.72 8.35
C PRO A 33 4.98 2.52 6.86
N VAL A 34 5.21 1.28 6.41
CA VAL A 34 4.65 0.81 5.13
C VAL A 34 3.12 0.95 5.21
N ALA A 35 2.54 1.54 4.18
CA ALA A 35 1.12 1.80 4.07
C ALA A 35 0.54 1.27 2.77
N VAL A 36 -0.76 0.97 2.81
CA VAL A 36 -1.56 0.64 1.64
C VAL A 36 -2.66 1.66 1.52
N LEU A 37 -2.80 2.20 0.33
CA LEU A 37 -3.81 3.15 -0.03
C LEU A 37 -4.80 2.45 -0.96
N PHE A 38 -6.08 2.53 -0.60
CA PHE A 38 -7.18 1.99 -1.38
C PHE A 38 -7.99 3.15 -1.95
N CYS A 39 -8.06 3.24 -3.28
CA CYS A 39 -8.85 4.26 -3.94
C CYS A 39 -10.34 3.87 -3.93
N ARG A 40 -11.20 4.84 -3.66
CA ARG A 40 -12.66 4.69 -3.73
C ARG A 40 -13.20 5.00 -5.13
N ASP A 41 -12.44 5.77 -5.90
CA ASP A 41 -12.68 6.21 -7.27
C ASP A 41 -11.46 5.92 -8.18
N ASP A 42 -11.66 6.01 -9.49
CA ASP A 42 -10.65 5.66 -10.50
C ASP A 42 -9.48 6.64 -10.53
N ASP A 43 -9.73 7.90 -10.15
CA ASP A 43 -8.73 8.96 -10.07
C ASP A 43 -8.09 9.09 -8.68
N CYS A 44 -8.52 8.27 -7.73
CA CYS A 44 -8.01 8.19 -6.38
C CYS A 44 -8.08 9.52 -5.59
N VAL A 45 -9.05 10.36 -5.92
CA VAL A 45 -9.37 11.56 -5.15
C VAL A 45 -9.91 11.16 -3.79
N GLY A 46 -10.86 10.23 -3.76
CA GLY A 46 -11.33 9.56 -2.56
C GLY A 46 -10.48 8.34 -2.27
N ARG A 47 -9.86 8.29 -1.08
CA ARG A 47 -9.03 7.14 -0.68
C ARG A 47 -9.04 6.89 0.81
N ASP A 48 -8.75 5.65 1.17
CA ASP A 48 -8.52 5.19 2.52
C ASP A 48 -7.08 4.67 2.64
N VAL A 49 -6.44 4.92 3.78
CA VAL A 49 -5.04 4.53 4.02
C VAL A 49 -4.98 3.60 5.23
N THR A 50 -4.28 2.48 5.08
CA THR A 50 -3.93 1.55 6.15
C THR A 50 -2.44 1.65 6.42
N HIS A 51 -2.06 1.95 7.66
CA HIS A 51 -0.68 1.79 8.10
C HIS A 51 -0.50 0.35 8.59
N LEU A 52 0.46 -0.37 8.03
CA LEU A 52 0.61 -1.81 8.26
C LEU A 52 1.57 -2.10 9.40
N ILE A 53 2.81 -1.65 9.25
CA ILE A 53 3.90 -1.99 10.14
C ILE A 53 4.85 -0.80 10.31
N PRO A 54 5.27 -0.44 11.54
CA PRO A 54 6.32 0.54 11.74
C PRO A 54 7.64 0.04 11.15
N THR A 55 8.27 0.86 10.31
CA THR A 55 9.51 0.51 9.60
C THR A 55 10.45 1.71 9.55
N SER A 56 11.70 1.48 9.17
CA SER A 56 12.63 2.55 8.80
C SER A 56 13.42 2.16 7.56
N HIS A 57 14.01 3.15 6.89
CA HIS A 57 14.81 2.94 5.67
C HIS A 57 14.02 2.19 4.58
N VAL A 58 12.77 2.59 4.38
CA VAL A 58 11.92 1.98 3.36
C VAL A 58 12.38 2.48 1.98
N GLY A 59 12.59 1.53 1.07
CA GLY A 59 12.91 1.77 -0.33
C GLY A 59 11.76 1.36 -1.23
N GLU A 60 12.08 0.64 -2.31
CA GLU A 60 11.10 0.16 -3.28
C GLU A 60 10.05 -0.75 -2.63
N ALA A 61 8.80 -0.57 -3.06
CA ALA A 61 7.66 -1.41 -2.71
C ALA A 61 6.92 -1.86 -3.98
N ASP A 62 6.32 -3.04 -3.91
CA ASP A 62 5.43 -3.57 -4.92
C ASP A 62 4.22 -4.24 -4.27
N VAL A 63 3.09 -4.29 -4.99
CA VAL A 63 1.85 -4.91 -4.51
C VAL A 63 1.19 -5.72 -5.60
N ALA A 64 0.71 -6.90 -5.23
CA ALA A 64 -0.12 -7.75 -6.07
C ALA A 64 -1.39 -8.18 -5.34
N ILE A 65 -2.49 -8.26 -6.10
CA ILE A 65 -3.77 -8.77 -5.61
C ILE A 65 -4.09 -10.05 -6.39
N GLY A 66 -4.16 -11.17 -5.68
CA GLY A 66 -4.51 -12.47 -6.25
C GLY A 66 -6.02 -12.71 -6.28
N PRO A 67 -6.45 -13.90 -6.77
CA PRO A 67 -7.87 -14.29 -6.80
C PRO A 67 -8.55 -14.33 -5.42
N ASP A 68 -7.77 -14.49 -4.34
CA ASP A 68 -8.26 -14.43 -2.95
C ASP A 68 -8.57 -13.00 -2.48
N ARG A 69 -8.36 -12.00 -3.35
CA ARG A 69 -8.60 -10.57 -3.12
C ARG A 69 -7.76 -9.99 -1.98
N ARG A 70 -6.70 -10.68 -1.54
CA ARG A 70 -5.82 -10.22 -0.45
C ARG A 70 -4.54 -9.61 -1.01
N PRO A 71 -4.21 -8.35 -0.69
CA PRO A 71 -2.96 -7.75 -1.11
C PRO A 71 -1.73 -8.48 -0.54
N ARG A 72 -0.71 -8.63 -1.40
CA ARG A 72 0.63 -9.11 -1.05
C ARG A 72 1.61 -8.01 -1.40
N ILE A 73 2.41 -7.61 -0.42
CA ILE A 73 3.26 -6.43 -0.52
C ILE A 73 4.68 -6.87 -0.28
N VAL A 74 5.55 -6.60 -1.25
CA VAL A 74 6.99 -6.72 -1.08
C VAL A 74 7.55 -5.33 -0.88
N TRP A 75 8.47 -5.16 0.07
CA TRP A 75 9.16 -3.90 0.27
C TRP A 75 10.58 -4.13 0.79
N TYR A 76 11.48 -3.19 0.50
CA TYR A 76 12.84 -3.19 1.02
C TYR A 76 12.98 -2.25 2.22
N GLY A 77 13.55 -2.71 3.33
CA GLY A 77 13.93 -1.85 4.45
C GLY A 77 14.12 -2.61 5.76
N THR A 78 13.98 -1.93 6.90
CA THR A 78 14.29 -2.50 8.22
C THR A 78 13.07 -2.59 9.12
N LEU A 79 12.80 -3.80 9.62
CA LEU A 79 11.91 -4.04 10.75
C LEU A 79 12.63 -3.74 12.08
N ASP A 80 11.95 -3.00 12.96
CA ASP A 80 12.37 -2.72 14.35
C ASP A 80 13.73 -2.01 14.53
N GLY A 81 14.30 -1.43 13.47
CA GLY A 81 15.53 -0.61 13.50
C GLY A 81 16.82 -1.34 13.93
N ARG A 82 16.76 -2.67 14.14
CA ARG A 82 17.85 -3.46 14.75
C ARG A 82 18.65 -4.28 13.74
N ARG A 83 18.29 -4.26 12.45
CA ARG A 83 18.90 -5.10 11.41
C ARG A 83 19.22 -4.29 10.16
N ALA A 84 20.16 -4.79 9.36
CA ALA A 84 20.39 -4.29 8.01
C ALA A 84 19.09 -4.39 7.18
N PRO A 85 18.86 -3.45 6.24
CA PRO A 85 17.69 -3.48 5.39
C PRO A 85 17.68 -4.73 4.50
N THR A 86 16.50 -5.32 4.32
CA THR A 86 16.25 -6.53 3.53
C THR A 86 14.90 -6.43 2.85
N TYR A 87 14.61 -7.31 1.89
CA TYR A 87 13.26 -7.50 1.38
C TYR A 87 12.38 -8.21 2.40
N HIS A 88 11.15 -7.73 2.53
CA HIS A 88 10.09 -8.28 3.35
C HIS A 88 8.87 -8.56 2.48
N LEU A 89 8.12 -9.61 2.83
CA LEU A 89 6.83 -9.92 2.24
C LEU A 89 5.76 -9.86 3.33
N LEU A 90 4.75 -9.02 3.12
CA LEU A 90 3.55 -8.96 3.93
C LEU A 90 2.37 -9.51 3.13
N THR A 91 1.57 -10.38 3.75
CA THR A 91 0.30 -10.83 3.17
C THR A 91 -0.84 -10.34 4.07
N CYS A 92 -1.73 -9.51 3.52
CA CYS A 92 -2.85 -8.97 4.27
C CYS A 92 -3.82 -10.07 4.72
N ALA A 93 -4.49 -9.90 5.86
CA ALA A 93 -5.46 -10.88 6.35
C ALA A 93 -6.74 -10.89 5.48
N ASP A 94 -7.13 -9.72 4.98
CA ASP A 94 -8.33 -9.50 4.16
C ASP A 94 -8.05 -8.53 3.00
N ALA A 95 -9.09 -8.21 2.24
CA ALA A 95 -9.00 -7.37 1.04
C ALA A 95 -8.64 -5.91 1.32
N TRP A 96 -8.77 -5.46 2.56
CA TRP A 96 -8.54 -4.09 2.98
C TRP A 96 -7.39 -3.99 3.99
N CYS A 97 -6.60 -5.05 4.12
CA CYS A 97 -5.48 -5.15 5.06
C CYS A 97 -5.84 -4.77 6.50
N GLY A 98 -7.08 -5.06 6.93
CA GLY A 98 -7.57 -4.73 8.26
C GLY A 98 -8.22 -3.36 8.40
N LEU A 99 -8.27 -2.54 7.34
CA LEU A 99 -9.24 -1.44 7.29
C LEU A 99 -10.63 -2.01 7.46
N ARG A 100 -11.45 -1.31 8.24
CA ARG A 100 -12.88 -1.55 8.34
C ARG A 100 -13.57 -0.43 7.58
N PRO A 101 -13.91 -0.62 6.29
CA PRO A 101 -14.76 0.34 5.60
C PRO A 101 -16.07 0.45 6.38
N SER A 102 -16.50 1.67 6.72
CA SER A 102 -17.84 1.86 7.27
C SER A 102 -18.85 1.28 6.27
N PRO A 103 -19.83 0.46 6.70
CA PRO A 103 -20.91 0.07 5.81
C PRO A 103 -21.63 1.34 5.36
N SER A 104 -21.73 1.53 4.05
CA SER A 104 -22.57 2.53 3.40
C SER A 104 -24.05 2.18 3.53
#